data_AF-A0A962XV05-F1
#
_entry.id   AF-A0A962XV05-F1
#
_cell.length_a   1.000
_cell.length_b   1.000
_cell.length_c   1.000
_cell.angle_alpha   90.00
_cell.angle_beta   90.00
_cell.angle_gamma   90.00
#
_symmetry.space_group_name_H-M   'P 1'
#
loop_
_entity.id
_entity.type
_entity.pdbx_description
1 polymer ?
#
loop_
_entity_poly.entity_id
_entity_poly.type
_entity_poly.pdbx_seq_one_letter_code
_entity_poly.pdbx_strand_id
1 'polypeptide(L)'
;MLELRPSCEHCRCALPPASTKARICSFECTFCADCVAKVLHDTCPNCGGGFAPRPVRPQHNWHDDNCLATYPAGSREVHRPVDKRRHAALLAAQAGLAADER
;
A
#
# COMPACT_ATOMS: atom_id res chain seq x y z
N MET A 1 6.25 13.53 -4.09
CA MET A 1 6.06 12.44 -5.09
C MET A 1 6.01 11.13 -4.33
N LEU A 2 5.15 10.19 -4.75
CA LEU A 2 4.95 8.91 -4.07
C LEU A 2 6.27 8.15 -3.83
N GLU A 3 6.49 7.63 -2.61
CA GLU A 3 7.77 6.99 -2.23
C GLU A 3 8.04 5.69 -3.01
N LEU A 4 7.00 4.98 -3.44
CA LEU A 4 7.10 3.66 -4.11
C LEU A 4 7.89 2.63 -3.30
N ARG A 5 7.52 2.43 -2.03
CA ARG A 5 8.19 1.48 -1.12
C ARG A 5 8.38 0.10 -1.76
N PRO A 6 9.57 -0.52 -1.63
CA PRO A 6 9.94 -1.68 -2.43
C PRO A 6 9.40 -3.01 -1.89
N SER A 7 8.69 -3.01 -0.76
CA SER A 7 8.26 -4.22 -0.07
C SER A 7 6.90 -4.08 0.60
N CYS A 8 6.20 -5.21 0.79
CA CYS A 8 5.00 -5.28 1.61
C CYS A 8 5.33 -5.08 3.10
N GLU A 9 4.61 -4.19 3.78
CA GLU A 9 4.84 -3.89 5.20
C GLU A 9 4.54 -5.08 6.13
N HIS A 10 3.71 -6.04 5.70
CA HIS A 10 3.40 -7.24 6.48
C HIS A 10 4.35 -8.42 6.19
N CYS A 11 4.38 -8.89 4.94
CA CYS A 11 5.06 -10.14 4.57
C CYS A 11 6.43 -9.94 3.91
N ARG A 12 6.87 -8.68 3.70
CA ARG A 12 8.11 -8.29 3.00
C ARG A 12 8.25 -8.77 1.56
N CYS A 13 7.22 -9.31 0.92
CA CYS A 13 7.33 -9.67 -0.49
C CYS A 13 7.71 -8.42 -1.32
N ALA A 14 8.56 -8.60 -2.33
CA ALA A 14 9.01 -7.52 -3.17
C ALA A 14 7.84 -6.87 -3.94
N LEU A 15 7.81 -5.55 -3.92
CA LEU A 15 6.86 -4.68 -4.61
C LEU A 15 7.66 -3.65 -5.43
N PRO A 16 8.35 -4.09 -6.50
CA PRO A 16 9.13 -3.19 -7.36
C PRO A 16 8.25 -2.07 -7.94
N PRO A 17 8.84 -0.99 -8.46
CA PRO A 17 8.08 0.19 -8.91
C PRO A 17 6.98 -0.11 -9.93
N ALA A 18 7.20 -1.12 -10.79
CA ALA A 18 6.24 -1.61 -11.78
C ALA A 18 5.27 -2.69 -11.26
N SER A 19 5.27 -3.01 -9.97
CA SER A 19 4.43 -4.07 -9.40
C SER A 19 2.95 -3.72 -9.46
N THR A 20 2.19 -4.53 -10.21
CA THR A 20 0.72 -4.47 -10.26
C THR A 20 0.05 -5.05 -9.00
N LYS A 21 0.84 -5.72 -8.15
CA LYS A 21 0.39 -6.31 -6.88
C LYS A 21 0.50 -5.35 -5.71
N ALA A 22 1.12 -4.18 -5.87
CA ALA A 22 1.21 -3.19 -4.81
C ALA A 22 -0.16 -2.53 -4.58
N ARG A 23 -0.51 -2.36 -3.31
CA ARG A 23 -1.67 -1.63 -2.82
C ARG A 23 -1.20 -0.55 -1.87
N ILE A 24 -1.87 0.59 -1.91
CA ILE A 24 -1.47 1.77 -1.14
C ILE A 24 -2.69 2.49 -0.56
N CYS A 25 -2.57 3.01 0.66
CA CYS A 25 -3.56 3.92 1.24
C CYS A 25 -3.12 5.39 1.11
N SER A 26 -3.96 6.33 1.55
CA SER A 26 -3.67 7.78 1.50
C SER A 26 -2.44 8.21 2.31
N PHE A 27 -2.02 7.43 3.30
CA PHE A 27 -0.81 7.65 4.10
C PHE A 27 0.41 6.88 3.57
N GLU A 28 0.36 6.41 2.33
CA GLU A 28 1.42 5.66 1.66
C GLU A 28 1.81 4.32 2.35
N CYS A 29 0.95 3.77 3.20
CA CYS A 29 1.16 2.41 3.73
C CYS A 29 1.07 1.42 2.57
N THR A 30 2.09 0.59 2.39
CA THR A 30 2.25 -0.27 1.20
C THR A 30 2.11 -1.74 1.57
N PHE A 31 1.13 -2.43 0.99
CA PHE A 31 0.91 -3.87 1.16
C PHE A 31 0.75 -4.56 -0.19
N CYS A 32 0.98 -5.86 -0.25
CA CYS A 32 0.66 -6.62 -1.45
C CYS A 32 -0.83 -6.96 -1.50
N ALA A 33 -1.35 -7.19 -2.71
CA ALA A 33 -2.75 -7.54 -2.95
C ALA A 33 -3.20 -8.77 -2.14
N ASP A 34 -2.33 -9.76 -1.94
CA ASP A 34 -2.61 -10.94 -1.12
C ASP A 34 -2.84 -10.57 0.36
N CYS A 35 -1.98 -9.73 0.95
CA CYS A 35 -2.18 -9.27 2.33
C CYS A 35 -3.42 -8.40 2.45
N VAL A 36 -3.68 -7.52 1.48
CA VAL A 36 -4.89 -6.69 1.45
C VAL A 36 -6.16 -7.55 1.45
N ALA A 37 -6.21 -8.59 0.62
CA ALA A 37 -7.38 -9.46 0.51
C ALA A 37 -7.53 -10.43 1.70
N LYS A 38 -6.43 -11.05 2.15
CA LYS A 38 -6.48 -12.21 3.07
C LYS A 38 -6.20 -11.87 4.54
N VAL A 39 -5.49 -10.77 4.80
CA VAL A 39 -5.05 -10.39 6.16
C VAL A 39 -5.75 -9.11 6.62
N LEU A 40 -5.89 -8.16 5.70
CA LEU A 40 -6.35 -6.81 6.03
C LEU A 40 -7.83 -6.57 5.74
N HIS A 41 -8.43 -7.40 4.87
CA HIS A 41 -9.83 -7.27 4.44
C HIS A 41 -10.16 -5.87 3.89
N ASP A 42 -9.27 -5.33 3.07
CA ASP A 42 -9.37 -3.99 2.48
C ASP A 42 -9.51 -2.84 3.51
N THR A 43 -9.00 -3.04 4.72
CA THR A 43 -8.86 -2.00 5.76
C THR A 43 -7.39 -1.86 6.14
N CYS A 44 -6.85 -0.65 6.05
CA CYS A 44 -5.47 -0.37 6.43
C CYS A 44 -5.30 -0.49 7.96
N PRO A 45 -4.34 -1.28 8.45
CA PRO A 45 -4.15 -1.52 9.89
C PRO A 45 -3.59 -0.29 10.63
N ASN A 46 -3.08 0.70 9.87
CA ASN A 46 -2.46 1.90 10.43
C ASN A 46 -3.44 3.09 10.48
N CYS A 47 -4.32 3.25 9.48
CA CYS A 47 -5.20 4.42 9.36
C CYS A 47 -6.69 4.09 9.32
N GLY A 48 -7.11 2.82 9.21
CA GLY A 48 -8.53 2.44 9.11
C GLY A 48 -9.18 2.63 7.73
N GLY A 49 -8.61 3.45 6.85
CA GLY A 49 -9.11 3.63 5.48
C GLY A 49 -8.84 2.43 4.55
N GLY A 50 -9.38 2.50 3.33
CA GLY A 50 -9.22 1.46 2.31
C GLY A 50 -7.90 1.49 1.53
N PHE A 51 -7.80 0.64 0.51
CA PHE A 51 -6.65 0.56 -0.40
C PHE A 51 -7.00 0.81 -1.86
N ALA A 52 -6.06 1.38 -2.60
CA ALA A 52 -6.09 1.45 -4.06
C ALA A 52 -4.89 0.69 -4.66
N PRO A 53 -4.97 0.24 -5.93
CA PRO A 53 -3.79 -0.15 -6.69
C PRO A 53 -2.76 0.98 -6.69
N ARG A 54 -1.50 0.66 -6.33
CA ARG A 54 -0.44 1.67 -6.34
C ARG A 54 -0.14 2.09 -7.79
N PRO A 55 -0.20 3.38 -8.14
CA PRO A 55 0.18 3.83 -9.48
C PRO A 55 1.63 3.46 -9.81
N VAL A 56 1.86 3.04 -11.05
CA VAL A 56 3.21 2.72 -11.56
C VAL A 56 3.85 4.01 -12.08
N ARG A 57 5.06 4.31 -11.61
CA ARG A 57 5.87 5.36 -12.23
C ARG A 57 6.46 4.84 -13.54
N PRO A 58 6.32 5.56 -14.66
CA PRO A 58 6.84 5.12 -15.94
C PRO A 58 8.36 4.92 -15.91
N GLN A 59 8.83 3.91 -16.65
CA GLN A 59 10.26 3.71 -16.86
C GLN A 59 10.84 4.73 -17.86
N HIS A 60 10.07 5.08 -18.88
CA HIS A 60 10.46 6.02 -19.93
C HIS A 60 9.92 7.43 -19.65
N ASN A 61 10.66 8.46 -20.05
CA ASN A 61 10.16 9.83 -20.06
C ASN A 61 9.15 9.98 -21.21
N TRP A 62 7.87 9.86 -20.88
CA TRP A 62 6.77 10.16 -21.81
C TRP A 62 6.36 11.64 -21.77
N HIS A 63 6.62 12.34 -20.66
CA HIS A 63 6.16 13.71 -20.42
C HIS A 63 6.97 14.37 -19.27
N ASP A 64 7.61 15.50 -19.54
CA ASP A 64 8.31 16.37 -18.57
C ASP A 64 9.23 15.64 -17.57
N ASP A 65 10.00 14.65 -18.03
CA ASP A 65 10.94 13.88 -17.20
C ASP A 65 10.31 13.11 -16.02
N ASN A 66 8.98 12.94 -16.02
CA ASN A 66 8.23 12.23 -14.97
C ASN A 66 8.38 10.71 -15.06
N CYS A 67 9.60 10.21 -14.90
CA CYS A 67 9.95 8.79 -15.02
C CYS A 67 10.94 8.34 -13.92
N LEU A 68 11.20 7.04 -13.87
CA LEU A 68 12.12 6.44 -12.90
C LEU A 68 13.58 6.87 -13.06
N ALA A 69 14.01 7.29 -14.26
CA ALA A 69 15.38 7.75 -14.46
C ALA A 69 15.66 9.06 -13.72
N THR A 70 14.72 10.00 -13.74
CA THR A 70 14.81 11.30 -13.06
C THR A 70 14.33 11.21 -11.60
N TYR A 71 13.25 10.46 -11.37
CA TYR A 71 12.63 10.32 -10.07
C TYR A 71 12.61 8.84 -9.65
N PRO A 72 13.72 8.33 -9.10
CA PRO A 72 13.82 6.93 -8.72
C PRO A 72 12.81 6.56 -7.64
N ALA A 73 12.47 5.27 -7.57
CA ALA A 73 11.68 4.75 -6.47
C ALA A 73 12.49 4.72 -5.16
N GLY A 74 11.80 4.81 -4.03
CA GLY A 74 12.40 4.73 -2.72
C GLY A 74 13.02 3.36 -2.45
N SER A 75 14.16 3.35 -1.77
CA SER A 75 14.86 2.15 -1.30
C SER A 75 14.49 1.76 0.12
N ARG A 76 13.68 2.57 0.81
CA ARG A 76 13.34 2.35 2.22
C ARG A 76 12.31 1.25 2.37
N GLU A 77 12.74 0.13 2.96
CA GLU A 77 11.83 -0.90 3.44
C GLU A 77 11.19 -0.48 4.76
N VAL A 78 9.88 -0.62 4.83
CA VAL A 78 9.12 -0.53 6.07
C VAL A 78 8.60 -1.93 6.34
N HIS A 79 9.02 -2.54 7.45
CA HIS A 79 8.46 -3.80 7.90
C HIS A 79 7.78 -3.62 9.24
N ARG A 80 6.45 -3.61 9.19
CA ARG A 80 5.58 -3.48 10.35
C ARG A 80 4.46 -4.51 10.22
N PRO A 81 4.72 -5.77 10.60
CA PRO A 81 3.71 -6.80 10.60
C PRO A 81 2.45 -6.37 11.33
N VAL A 82 1.31 -6.71 10.73
CA VAL A 82 0.00 -6.48 11.31
C VAL A 82 -0.13 -7.26 12.61
N ASP A 83 -0.47 -6.56 13.68
CA ASP A 83 -1.03 -7.19 14.88
C ASP A 83 -2.47 -7.61 14.56
N LYS A 84 -2.68 -8.91 14.37
CA LYS A 84 -3.98 -9.46 13.96
C LYS A 84 -5.08 -9.21 14.99
N ARG A 85 -4.75 -9.16 16.29
CA ARG A 85 -5.74 -8.94 17.35
C ARG A 85 -6.20 -7.48 17.33
N ARG A 86 -5.26 -6.55 17.24
CA ARG A 86 -5.59 -5.12 17.12
C ARG A 86 -6.34 -4.82 15.82
N HIS A 87 -5.95 -5.45 14.72
CA HIS A 87 -6.62 -5.28 13.44
C HIS A 87 -8.05 -5.83 13.45
N ALA A 88 -8.28 -6.99 14.06
CA ALA A 88 -9.63 -7.54 14.22
C ALA A 88 -10.55 -6.60 15.03
N ALA A 89 -10.02 -5.96 16.07
CA ALA A 89 -10.78 -4.96 16.83
C ALA A 89 -11.14 -3.73 16.00
N LEU A 90 -10.23 -3.27 15.13
CA LEU A 90 -10.50 -2.18 14.19
C LEU A 90 -11.60 -2.55 13.17
N LEU A 91 -11.51 -3.74 12.57
CA LEU A 91 -12.52 -4.25 11.65
C LEU A 91 -13.90 -4.34 12.30
N ALA A 92 -13.95 -4.81 13.55
CA ALA A 92 -15.19 -4.86 14.32
C ALA A 92 -15.76 -3.46 14.60
N ALA A 93 -14.90 -2.48 14.91
CA ALA A 93 -15.32 -1.10 15.16
C ALA A 93 -15.85 -0.39 13.91
N GLN A 94 -15.40 -0.80 12.72
CA GLN A 94 -15.86 -0.26 11.42
C GLN A 94 -16.98 -1.11 10.78
N ALA A 95 -17.43 -2.16 11.45
CA ALA A 95 -18.42 -3.06 10.90
C ALA A 95 -19.74 -2.32 10.60
N GLY A 96 -20.20 -2.38 9.36
CA GLY A 96 -21.42 -1.73 8.91
C GLY A 96 -21.26 -0.28 8.44
N LEU A 97 -20.06 0.32 8.55
CA LEU A 97 -19.76 1.62 7.94
C LEU A 97 -19.63 1.49 6.42
N ALA A 98 -20.17 2.45 5.68
CA ALA A 98 -19.92 2.58 4.25
C ALA A 98 -18.46 2.99 3.99
N ALA A 99 -17.99 2.80 2.76
CA ALA A 99 -16.59 3.02 2.42
C ALA A 99 -16.14 4.48 2.56
N ASP A 100 -17.05 5.43 2.36
CA ASP A 100 -16.87 6.87 2.54
C ASP A 100 -16.96 7.33 4.00
N GLU A 101 -17.41 6.45 4.90
CA GLU A 101 -17.53 6.72 6.34
C GLU A 101 -16.35 6.12 7.15
N ARG A 102 -15.41 5.43 6.50
CA ARG A 102 -14.24 4.77 7.11
C ARG A 102 -12.96 5.59 7.07
#